data_AF-A0A536H6N1-F1
#
_entry.id   AF-A0A536H6N1-F1
#
_cell.length_a   1.000
_cell.length_b   1.000
_cell.length_c   1.000
_cell.angle_alpha   90.00
_cell.angle_beta   90.00
_cell.angle_gamma   90.00
#
_symmetry.space_group_name_H-M   'P 1'
#
loop_
_entity.id
_entity.type
_entity.pdbx_description
1 polymer ?
#
loop_
_entity_poly.entity_id
_entity_poly.type
_entity_poly.pdbx_seq_one_letter_code
_entity_poly.pdbx_strand_id
1 'polypeptide(L)'
;MQAIPGLACPACRGDLRPGSETVLTCVACHRSYPVFEGIPSFIPPPAPDRSMVCQLTVLVPALNEAANLKELLPSIQRELESLAIDHELIVVDGGSTDGTAEVVAQHGAVLLPQAMPGYGGALRTGFERARGDYVLTLDADGSHDPTFLRQMWATRSAAEVVIASRYIHGGTADMPRSRRILSRTLNLVFKRGLSLPYADLSSGYRLY
;
A
#
# COMPACT_ATOMS: atom_id res chain seq x y z
N MET A 1 32.85 13.16 -5.43
CA MET A 1 31.68 12.64 -4.71
C MET A 1 31.51 11.17 -5.04
N GLN A 2 31.69 10.29 -4.05
CA GLN A 2 31.61 8.83 -4.22
C GLN A 2 30.15 8.35 -4.18
N ALA A 3 29.88 7.23 -4.85
CA ALA A 3 28.61 6.53 -4.71
C ALA A 3 28.40 6.11 -3.26
N ILE A 4 27.15 6.09 -2.79
CA ILE A 4 26.82 5.60 -1.45
C ILE A 4 26.94 4.07 -1.47
N PRO A 5 27.91 3.47 -0.74
CA PRO A 5 28.10 2.03 -0.77
C PRO A 5 26.84 1.28 -0.34
N GLY A 6 26.40 0.31 -1.14
CA GLY A 6 25.22 -0.52 -0.86
C GLY A 6 23.87 0.06 -1.31
N LEU A 7 23.83 1.27 -1.86
CA LEU A 7 22.60 1.89 -2.32
C LEU A 7 22.50 1.88 -3.86
N ALA A 8 21.58 1.08 -4.40
CA ALA A 8 21.38 0.94 -5.84
C ALA A 8 20.06 1.59 -6.29
N CYS A 9 20.05 2.10 -7.52
CA CYS A 9 18.87 2.68 -8.15
C CYS A 9 17.73 1.64 -8.25
N PRO A 10 16.53 1.90 -7.70
CA PRO A 10 15.39 0.99 -7.76
C PRO A 10 14.87 0.71 -9.17
N ALA A 11 15.17 1.57 -10.14
CA ALA A 11 14.69 1.45 -11.51
C ALA A 11 15.61 0.58 -12.39
N CYS A 12 16.93 0.70 -12.24
CA CYS A 12 17.89 0.06 -13.14
C CYS A 12 19.06 -0.62 -12.44
N ARG A 13 19.08 -0.64 -11.10
CA ARG A 13 20.15 -1.17 -10.25
C ARG A 13 21.54 -0.51 -10.42
N GLY A 14 21.62 0.63 -11.11
CA GLY A 14 22.85 1.41 -11.24
C GLY A 14 23.19 2.23 -10.00
N ASP A 15 24.42 2.75 -9.94
CA ASP A 15 24.90 3.52 -8.78
C ASP A 15 24.14 4.85 -8.59
N LEU A 16 23.90 5.21 -7.33
CA LEU A 16 23.34 6.49 -6.93
C LEU A 16 24.45 7.41 -6.41
N ARG A 17 24.43 8.67 -6.86
CA ARG A 17 25.34 9.73 -6.38
C ARG A 17 24.54 10.89 -5.77
N PRO A 18 25.06 11.53 -4.71
CA PRO A 18 24.47 12.77 -4.21
C PRO A 18 24.57 13.87 -5.28
N GLY A 19 23.43 14.44 -5.65
CA GLY A 19 23.33 15.62 -6.51
C GLY A 19 23.34 16.92 -5.70
N SER A 20 22.58 16.94 -4.60
CA SER A 20 22.52 18.00 -3.56
C SER A 20 22.30 17.34 -2.18
N GLU A 21 22.25 18.10 -1.08
CA GLU A 21 21.94 17.55 0.27
C GLU A 21 20.59 16.79 0.31
N THR A 22 19.67 17.13 -0.58
CA THR A 22 18.29 16.63 -0.58
C THR A 22 17.97 15.71 -1.76
N VAL A 23 18.95 15.34 -2.60
CA VAL A 23 18.69 14.55 -3.82
C VAL A 23 19.82 13.56 -4.14
N LEU A 24 19.44 12.31 -4.40
CA LEU A 24 20.29 11.29 -5.04
C LEU A 24 19.93 11.16 -6.52
N THR A 25 20.92 11.01 -7.40
CA THR A 25 20.71 10.80 -8.83
C THR A 25 21.40 9.54 -9.31
N CYS A 26 20.71 8.73 -10.11
CA CYS A 26 21.30 7.55 -10.71
C CYS A 26 22.23 7.92 -11.87
N VAL A 27 23.43 7.33 -11.88
CA VAL A 27 24.41 7.56 -12.95
C VAL A 27 23.99 6.91 -14.28
N ALA A 28 23.22 5.82 -14.23
CA ALA A 28 22.85 5.04 -15.41
C ALA A 28 21.55 5.51 -16.08
N CYS A 29 20.50 5.80 -15.30
CA CYS A 29 19.19 6.20 -15.84
C CYS A 29 18.83 7.68 -15.57
N HIS A 30 19.71 8.44 -14.93
CA HIS A 30 19.53 9.87 -14.59
C HIS A 30 18.29 10.19 -13.75
N ARG A 31 17.59 9.19 -13.21
CA ARG A 31 16.46 9.39 -12.31
C ARG A 31 16.93 9.94 -10.97
N SER A 32 16.23 10.95 -10.46
CA SER A 32 16.49 11.58 -9.17
C SER A 32 15.53 11.09 -8.10
N TYR A 33 16.02 11.00 -6.88
CA TYR A 33 15.32 10.50 -5.70
C TYR A 33 15.51 11.49 -4.55
N PRO A 34 14.44 12.07 -3.99
CA PRO A 34 14.56 13.00 -2.88
C PRO A 34 15.10 12.31 -1.63
N VAL A 35 15.81 13.05 -0.79
CA VAL A 35 16.34 12.61 0.50
C VAL A 35 15.62 13.43 1.57
N PHE A 36 14.83 12.77 2.41
CA PHE A 36 14.12 13.38 3.53
C PHE A 36 14.82 12.96 4.82
N GLU A 37 15.32 13.94 5.58
CA GLU A 37 16.02 13.70 6.86
C GLU A 37 17.16 12.67 6.75
N GLY A 38 17.91 12.71 5.64
CA GLY A 38 19.01 11.76 5.38
C GLY A 38 18.56 10.39 4.87
N ILE A 39 17.25 10.15 4.71
CA ILE A 39 16.68 8.91 4.20
C ILE A 39 16.29 9.10 2.73
N PRO A 40 16.85 8.31 1.80
CA PRO A 40 16.42 8.30 0.41
C PRO A 40 14.96 7.87 0.27
N SER A 41 14.14 8.72 -0.32
CA SER A 41 12.81 8.36 -0.80
C SER A 41 12.92 7.83 -2.23
N PHE A 42 12.67 6.53 -2.36
CA PHE A 42 12.60 5.84 -3.65
C PHE A 42 11.21 5.84 -4.26
N ILE A 43 10.28 6.53 -3.61
CA ILE A 43 8.94 6.75 -4.11
C ILE A 43 9.06 7.86 -5.16
N PRO A 44 8.66 7.61 -6.42
CA PRO A 44 8.62 8.68 -7.40
C PRO A 44 7.70 9.81 -6.89
N PRO A 45 8.04 11.08 -7.16
CA PRO A 45 7.12 12.16 -6.85
C PRO A 45 5.77 11.87 -7.51
N PRO A 46 4.65 12.20 -6.85
CA PRO A 46 3.32 11.97 -7.42
C PRO A 46 3.26 12.57 -8.82
N ALA A 47 2.59 11.88 -9.74
CA ALA A 47 2.49 12.31 -11.13
C ALA A 47 2.01 13.78 -11.19
N PRO A 48 2.61 14.63 -12.05
CA PRO A 48 2.29 16.06 -12.13
C PRO A 48 0.85 16.34 -12.59
N ASP A 49 0.13 15.32 -13.07
CA ASP A 49 -1.30 15.33 -13.37
C ASP A 49 -2.11 14.65 -12.27
N ARG A 50 -1.90 15.06 -11.01
CA ARG A 50 -2.97 14.90 -10.02
C ARG A 50 -4.03 15.93 -10.37
N SER A 51 -4.83 15.62 -11.39
CA SER A 51 -6.08 16.31 -11.65
C SER A 51 -6.81 16.48 -10.32
N MET A 52 -7.11 17.72 -9.94
CA MET A 52 -8.00 17.98 -8.80
C MET A 52 -9.31 17.27 -9.12
N VAL A 53 -9.55 16.08 -8.56
CA VAL A 53 -10.63 15.71 -7.63
C VAL A 53 -10.53 14.19 -7.34
N CYS A 54 -9.40 13.63 -6.86
CA CYS A 54 -9.38 12.25 -6.35
C CYS A 54 -8.85 12.28 -4.92
N GLN A 55 -9.74 12.07 -3.93
CA GLN A 55 -9.38 12.20 -2.52
C GLN A 55 -8.81 10.90 -1.97
N LEU A 56 -9.30 9.75 -2.42
CA LEU A 56 -8.91 8.43 -1.90
C LEU A 56 -8.67 7.42 -3.02
N THR A 57 -7.49 6.81 -3.02
CA THR A 57 -7.23 5.57 -3.76
C THR A 57 -7.33 4.39 -2.82
N VAL A 58 -8.22 3.43 -3.10
CA VAL A 58 -8.21 2.12 -2.45
C VAL A 58 -7.43 1.15 -3.31
N LEU A 59 -6.36 0.59 -2.76
CA LEU A 59 -5.40 -0.27 -3.44
C LEU A 59 -5.50 -1.71 -2.91
N VAL A 60 -5.83 -2.63 -3.82
CA VAL A 60 -6.05 -4.04 -3.53
C VAL A 60 -5.07 -4.90 -4.32
N PRO A 61 -3.97 -5.41 -3.72
CA PRO A 61 -3.13 -6.40 -4.37
C PRO A 61 -3.85 -7.75 -4.44
N ALA A 62 -3.81 -8.41 -5.60
CA ALA A 62 -4.49 -9.68 -5.84
C ALA A 62 -3.61 -10.65 -6.65
N LEU A 63 -3.69 -11.94 -6.32
CA LEU A 63 -3.13 -13.04 -7.11
C LEU A 63 -3.97 -14.30 -6.91
N ASN A 64 -4.74 -14.66 -7.92
CA ASN A 64 -5.73 -15.74 -7.89
C ASN A 64 -6.80 -15.55 -6.79
N GLU A 65 -7.44 -14.38 -6.79
CA GLU A 65 -8.40 -13.97 -5.77
C GLU A 65 -9.81 -13.71 -6.35
N ALA A 66 -10.14 -14.30 -7.51
CA ALA A 66 -11.39 -14.02 -8.22
C ALA A 66 -12.62 -14.34 -7.37
N ALA A 67 -12.57 -15.40 -6.55
CA ALA A 67 -13.67 -15.79 -5.67
C ALA A 67 -13.91 -14.73 -4.58
N ASN A 68 -12.84 -14.28 -3.92
CA ASN A 68 -12.93 -13.29 -2.84
C ASN A 68 -13.31 -11.90 -3.36
N LEU A 69 -12.77 -11.50 -4.52
CA LEU A 69 -13.07 -10.21 -5.14
C LEU A 69 -14.54 -10.03 -5.52
N LYS A 70 -15.27 -11.12 -5.84
CA LYS A 70 -16.72 -11.06 -6.12
C LYS A 70 -17.53 -10.56 -4.92
N GLU A 71 -17.07 -10.83 -3.70
CA GLU A 71 -17.74 -10.37 -2.47
C GLU A 71 -17.13 -9.07 -1.97
N LEU A 72 -15.80 -8.96 -2.07
CA LEU A 72 -15.04 -7.84 -1.52
C LEU A 72 -15.27 -6.53 -2.27
N LEU A 73 -15.24 -6.53 -3.61
CA LEU A 73 -15.37 -5.30 -4.41
C LEU A 73 -16.71 -4.58 -4.17
N PRO A 74 -17.88 -5.25 -4.19
CA PRO A 74 -19.15 -4.62 -3.82
C PRO A 74 -19.16 -4.05 -2.40
N SER A 75 -18.47 -4.72 -1.46
CA SER A 75 -18.40 -4.27 -0.07
C SER A 75 -17.59 -2.98 0.06
N ILE A 76 -16.42 -2.91 -0.59
CA ILE A 76 -15.61 -1.69 -0.66
C ILE A 76 -16.39 -0.55 -1.31
N GLN A 77 -17.08 -0.82 -2.42
CA GLN A 77 -17.86 0.19 -3.15
C GLN A 77 -18.96 0.81 -2.30
N ARG A 78 -19.74 -0.01 -1.57
CA ARG A 78 -20.76 0.51 -0.63
C ARG A 78 -20.17 1.45 0.41
N GLU A 79 -18.98 1.12 0.93
CA GLU A 79 -18.30 1.95 1.91
C GLU A 79 -17.80 3.26 1.29
N LEU A 80 -17.25 3.21 0.08
CA LEU A 80 -16.80 4.38 -0.67
C LEU A 80 -17.95 5.33 -1.06
N GLU A 81 -19.07 4.78 -1.55
CA GLU A 81 -20.28 5.53 -1.86
C GLU A 81 -20.80 6.29 -0.64
N SER A 82 -20.75 5.67 0.54
CA SER A 82 -21.20 6.28 1.79
C SER A 82 -20.35 7.47 2.26
N LEU A 83 -19.13 7.63 1.73
CA LEU A 83 -18.26 8.76 2.06
C LEU A 83 -18.58 10.02 1.24
N ALA A 84 -19.29 9.90 0.11
CA ALA A 84 -19.57 10.99 -0.81
C ALA A 84 -18.32 11.80 -1.22
N ILE A 85 -17.23 11.09 -1.49
CA ILE A 85 -15.96 11.65 -1.99
C ILE A 85 -15.62 11.05 -3.35
N ASP A 86 -14.88 11.81 -4.15
CA ASP A 86 -14.24 11.26 -5.34
C ASP A 86 -13.10 10.32 -4.95
N HIS A 87 -13.13 9.13 -5.54
CA HIS A 87 -12.26 8.04 -5.18
C HIS A 87 -11.96 7.16 -6.40
N GLU A 88 -10.95 6.32 -6.27
CA GLU A 88 -10.69 5.24 -7.21
C GLU A 88 -10.40 3.94 -6.47
N LEU A 89 -10.79 2.82 -7.10
CA LEU A 89 -10.50 1.48 -6.62
C LEU A 89 -9.57 0.81 -7.63
N ILE A 90 -8.35 0.51 -7.20
CA ILE A 90 -7.30 -0.10 -8.01
C ILE A 90 -7.05 -1.51 -7.50
N VAL A 91 -7.16 -2.50 -8.39
CA VAL A 91 -6.70 -3.86 -8.16
C VAL A 91 -5.39 -4.08 -8.91
N VAL A 92 -4.32 -4.43 -8.19
CA VAL A 92 -3.03 -4.77 -8.81
C VAL A 92 -2.92 -6.28 -8.90
N ASP A 93 -2.94 -6.80 -10.11
CA ASP A 93 -2.91 -8.23 -10.38
C ASP A 93 -1.49 -8.75 -10.60
N GLY A 94 -1.13 -9.77 -9.82
CA GLY A 94 0.17 -10.44 -9.88
C GLY A 94 0.34 -11.47 -10.98
N GLY A 95 -0.56 -11.50 -11.96
CA GLY A 95 -0.59 -12.50 -13.03
C GLY A 95 -1.52 -13.66 -12.69
N SER A 96 -2.76 -13.34 -12.33
CA SER A 96 -3.78 -14.33 -12.00
C SER A 96 -4.20 -15.19 -13.19
N THR A 97 -4.63 -16.41 -12.91
CA THR A 97 -5.09 -17.40 -13.90
C THR A 97 -6.52 -17.89 -13.64
N ASP A 98 -7.23 -17.29 -12.68
CA ASP A 98 -8.49 -17.77 -12.11
C ASP A 98 -9.72 -16.91 -12.45
N GLY A 99 -9.58 -15.95 -13.37
CA GLY A 99 -10.66 -15.03 -13.74
C GLY A 99 -10.67 -13.71 -12.95
N THR A 100 -9.60 -13.39 -12.21
CA THR A 100 -9.50 -12.16 -11.42
C THR A 100 -9.73 -10.90 -12.27
N ALA A 101 -9.14 -10.82 -13.46
CA ALA A 101 -9.27 -9.66 -14.34
C ALA A 101 -10.73 -9.39 -14.75
N GLU A 102 -11.48 -10.45 -15.05
CA GLU A 102 -12.89 -10.42 -15.44
C GLU A 102 -13.76 -9.92 -14.29
N VAL A 103 -13.51 -10.41 -13.08
CA VAL A 103 -14.24 -9.98 -11.87
C VAL A 103 -14.00 -8.50 -11.60
N VAL A 104 -12.75 -8.03 -11.71
CA VAL A 104 -12.39 -6.61 -11.51
C VAL A 104 -13.11 -5.73 -12.53
N ALA A 105 -13.09 -6.12 -13.81
CA ALA A 105 -13.76 -5.37 -14.88
C ALA A 105 -15.27 -5.29 -14.68
N GLN A 106 -15.92 -6.38 -14.23
CA GLN A 106 -17.36 -6.41 -13.96
C GLN A 106 -17.80 -5.40 -12.88
N HIS A 107 -16.92 -5.09 -11.93
CA HIS A 107 -17.19 -4.15 -10.85
C HIS A 107 -16.69 -2.74 -11.17
N GLY A 108 -16.14 -2.48 -12.36
CA GLY A 108 -15.67 -1.14 -12.74
C GLY A 108 -14.45 -0.64 -11.95
N ALA A 109 -13.70 -1.55 -11.31
CA ALA A 109 -12.43 -1.22 -10.69
C ALA A 109 -11.30 -1.17 -11.74
N VAL A 110 -10.27 -0.38 -11.46
CA VAL A 110 -9.10 -0.27 -12.33
C VAL A 110 -8.18 -1.47 -12.11
N LEU A 111 -7.93 -2.25 -13.16
CA LEU A 111 -6.96 -3.35 -13.13
C LEU A 111 -5.58 -2.85 -13.57
N LEU A 112 -4.55 -3.12 -12.76
CA LEU A 112 -3.16 -2.85 -13.10
C LEU A 112 -2.33 -4.14 -13.07
N PRO A 113 -1.54 -4.43 -14.12
CA PRO A 113 -0.60 -5.55 -14.06
C PRO A 113 0.58 -5.20 -13.14
N GLN A 114 0.95 -6.12 -12.26
CA GLN A 114 2.09 -5.99 -11.37
C GLN A 114 3.41 -5.95 -12.14
N ALA A 115 4.25 -4.94 -11.88
CA ALA A 115 5.52 -4.75 -12.60
C ALA A 115 6.68 -5.60 -12.04
N MET A 116 6.71 -5.84 -10.72
CA MET A 116 7.74 -6.63 -10.04
C MET A 116 7.09 -7.67 -9.13
N PRO A 117 7.62 -8.89 -9.00
CA PRO A 117 6.98 -9.96 -8.22
C PRO A 117 6.89 -9.67 -6.71
N GLY A 118 5.95 -10.36 -6.05
CA GLY A 118 5.74 -10.33 -4.60
C GLY A 118 4.88 -9.16 -4.10
N TYR A 119 4.36 -9.28 -2.87
CA TYR A 119 3.40 -8.32 -2.30
C TYR A 119 3.88 -6.85 -2.37
N GLY A 120 5.14 -6.59 -2.02
CA GLY A 120 5.71 -5.24 -2.11
C GLY A 120 5.80 -4.69 -3.53
N GLY A 121 5.96 -5.55 -4.54
CA GLY A 121 5.95 -5.15 -5.95
C GLY A 121 4.56 -4.76 -6.44
N ALA A 122 3.52 -5.46 -5.95
CA ALA A 122 2.13 -5.09 -6.21
C ALA A 122 1.80 -3.74 -5.58
N LEU A 123 2.13 -3.55 -4.29
CA LEU A 123 1.95 -2.26 -3.60
C LEU A 123 2.68 -1.14 -4.33
N ARG A 124 3.95 -1.31 -4.67
CA ARG A 124 4.74 -0.30 -5.39
C ARG A 124 4.08 0.09 -6.72
N THR A 125 3.62 -0.89 -7.51
CA THR A 125 2.91 -0.62 -8.77
C THR A 125 1.66 0.22 -8.52
N GLY A 126 0.90 -0.10 -7.47
CA GLY A 126 -0.29 0.65 -7.07
C GLY A 126 0.03 2.08 -6.65
N PHE A 127 0.99 2.28 -5.75
CA PHE A 127 1.41 3.60 -5.29
C PHE A 127 1.93 4.48 -6.44
N GLU A 128 2.66 3.91 -7.40
CA GLU A 128 3.15 4.64 -8.58
C GLU A 128 2.01 5.11 -9.51
N ARG A 129 0.82 4.50 -9.43
CA ARG A 129 -0.34 4.83 -10.26
C ARG A 129 -1.49 5.50 -9.49
N ALA A 130 -1.43 5.51 -8.17
CA ALA A 130 -2.44 6.12 -7.31
C ALA A 130 -2.52 7.64 -7.54
N ARG A 131 -3.74 8.12 -7.79
CA ARG A 131 -4.05 9.54 -7.99
C ARG A 131 -4.60 10.22 -6.75
N GLY A 132 -5.07 9.43 -5.77
CA GLY A 132 -5.61 9.89 -4.51
C GLY A 132 -4.62 10.68 -3.67
N ASP A 133 -5.13 11.69 -2.97
CA ASP A 133 -4.38 12.38 -1.91
C ASP A 133 -4.04 11.45 -0.75
N TYR A 134 -4.98 10.55 -0.42
CA TYR A 134 -4.77 9.45 0.49
C TYR A 134 -4.76 8.11 -0.26
N VAL A 135 -3.98 7.16 0.25
CA VAL A 135 -3.96 5.79 -0.28
C VAL A 135 -4.29 4.81 0.84
N LEU A 136 -5.35 4.04 0.66
CA LEU A 136 -5.73 2.96 1.56
C LEU A 136 -5.35 1.62 0.94
N THR A 137 -4.61 0.79 1.67
CA THR A 137 -4.27 -0.58 1.23
C THR A 137 -5.19 -1.58 1.91
N LEU A 138 -5.67 -2.57 1.16
CA LEU A 138 -6.52 -3.65 1.66
C LEU A 138 -6.27 -4.94 0.89
N ASP A 139 -6.03 -6.05 1.58
CA ASP A 139 -5.77 -7.35 0.95
C ASP A 139 -7.03 -7.97 0.31
N ALA A 140 -6.86 -8.63 -0.85
CA ALA A 140 -7.97 -9.20 -1.64
C ALA A 140 -8.64 -10.46 -1.03
N ASP A 141 -8.04 -11.07 0.00
CA ASP A 141 -8.43 -12.38 0.56
C ASP A 141 -9.66 -12.33 1.50
N GLY A 142 -10.28 -11.16 1.66
CA GLY A 142 -11.43 -10.96 2.53
C GLY A 142 -11.11 -10.98 4.03
N SER A 143 -9.84 -11.03 4.43
CA SER A 143 -9.44 -11.02 5.85
C SER A 143 -9.64 -9.66 6.54
N HIS A 144 -9.82 -8.60 5.75
CA HIS A 144 -10.06 -7.24 6.20
C HIS A 144 -11.52 -6.85 5.99
N ASP A 145 -12.19 -6.45 7.07
CA ASP A 145 -13.56 -5.94 7.01
C ASP A 145 -13.57 -4.52 6.39
N PRO A 146 -14.19 -4.31 5.21
CA PRO A 146 -14.21 -3.00 4.55
C PRO A 146 -14.89 -1.90 5.36
N THR A 147 -15.68 -2.22 6.38
CA THR A 147 -16.33 -1.20 7.24
C THR A 147 -15.33 -0.33 8.01
N PHE A 148 -14.10 -0.82 8.21
CA PHE A 148 -13.02 -0.01 8.78
C PHE A 148 -12.58 1.12 7.86
N LEU A 149 -12.86 1.05 6.55
CA LEU A 149 -12.55 2.11 5.59
C LEU A 149 -13.13 3.45 6.07
N ARG A 150 -14.41 3.48 6.48
CA ARG A 150 -15.04 4.69 7.02
C ARG A 150 -14.35 5.20 8.28
N GLN A 151 -13.99 4.30 9.20
CA GLN A 151 -13.35 4.68 10.47
C GLN A 151 -11.95 5.25 10.24
N MET A 152 -11.18 4.62 9.35
CA MET A 152 -9.86 5.10 8.93
C MET A 152 -9.97 6.44 8.23
N TRP A 153 -10.93 6.60 7.31
CA TRP A 153 -11.19 7.87 6.64
C TRP A 153 -11.54 9.00 7.61
N ALA A 154 -12.38 8.72 8.62
CA ALA A 154 -12.74 9.71 9.65
C ALA A 154 -11.53 10.18 10.48
N THR A 155 -10.48 9.36 10.59
CA THR A 155 -9.28 9.64 11.39
C THR A 155 -8.05 10.02 10.55
N ARG A 156 -8.21 10.14 9.24
CA ARG A 156 -7.11 10.36 8.27
C ARG A 156 -6.21 11.57 8.56
N SER A 157 -6.74 12.60 9.20
CA SER A 157 -5.97 13.82 9.52
C SER A 157 -5.29 13.76 10.89
N ALA A 158 -5.45 12.67 11.64
CA ALA A 158 -4.87 12.53 12.98
C ALA A 158 -3.41 12.06 12.95
N ALA A 159 -2.95 11.47 11.85
CA ALA A 159 -1.58 10.97 11.67
C ALA A 159 -1.25 10.83 10.18
N GLU A 160 0.04 10.73 9.85
CA GLU A 160 0.51 10.45 8.48
C GLU A 160 0.27 9.00 8.05
N VAL A 161 0.09 8.09 9.02
CA VAL A 161 -0.28 6.69 8.74
C VAL A 161 -1.28 6.22 9.79
N VAL A 162 -2.40 5.67 9.33
CA VAL A 162 -3.41 5.00 10.17
C VAL A 162 -3.38 3.50 9.87
N ILE A 163 -3.34 2.68 10.93
CA ILE A 163 -3.27 1.22 10.79
C ILE A 163 -4.52 0.60 11.42
N ALA A 164 -5.28 -0.20 10.66
CA ALA A 164 -6.32 -1.05 11.23
C ALA A 164 -5.64 -2.21 11.99
N SER A 165 -5.74 -2.18 13.32
CA SER A 165 -4.96 -3.03 14.22
C SER A 165 -5.81 -4.09 14.91
N ARG A 166 -5.32 -5.33 14.89
CA ARG A 166 -5.95 -6.50 15.54
C ARG A 166 -5.69 -6.55 17.04
N TYR A 167 -4.78 -5.71 17.55
CA TYR A 167 -4.21 -5.82 18.90
C TYR A 167 -4.42 -4.58 19.78
N ILE A 168 -5.31 -3.67 19.38
CA ILE A 168 -5.79 -2.56 20.19
C ILE A 168 -7.17 -2.86 20.78
N HIS A 169 -7.67 -2.00 21.67
CA HIS A 169 -9.03 -2.12 22.20
C HIS A 169 -10.07 -2.08 21.06
N GLY A 170 -10.98 -3.06 21.04
CA GLY A 170 -11.95 -3.24 19.95
C GLY A 170 -11.41 -3.94 18.70
N GLY A 171 -10.09 -4.08 18.57
CA GLY A 171 -9.46 -4.82 17.48
C GLY A 171 -9.57 -6.33 17.68
N THR A 172 -9.99 -7.05 16.63
CA THR A 172 -10.07 -8.51 16.63
C THR A 172 -9.64 -9.08 15.29
N ALA A 173 -9.32 -10.38 15.28
CA ALA A 173 -9.09 -11.13 14.05
C ALA A 173 -9.45 -12.60 14.29
N ASP A 174 -10.23 -13.15 13.37
CA ASP A 174 -10.51 -14.57 13.36
C ASP A 174 -9.30 -15.33 12.78
N MET A 175 -8.67 -16.13 13.62
CA MET A 175 -7.51 -16.93 13.23
C MET A 175 -7.22 -18.01 14.27
N PRO A 176 -6.62 -19.15 13.86
CA PRO A 176 -6.19 -20.19 14.78
C PRO A 176 -5.27 -19.65 15.88
N ARG A 177 -5.34 -20.24 17.08
CA ARG A 177 -4.53 -19.81 18.24
C ARG A 177 -3.03 -19.81 17.95
N SER A 178 -2.54 -20.78 17.19
CA SER A 178 -1.13 -20.86 16.76
C SER A 178 -0.72 -19.66 15.90
N ARG A 179 -1.53 -19.29 14.89
CA ARG A 179 -1.33 -18.10 14.05
C ARG A 179 -1.39 -16.82 14.88
N ARG A 180 -2.29 -16.74 15.86
CA ARG A 180 -2.38 -15.59 16.78
C ARG A 180 -1.12 -15.43 17.63
N ILE A 181 -0.60 -16.52 18.21
CA ILE A 181 0.63 -16.50 19.00
C ILE A 181 1.81 -16.05 18.14
N LEU A 182 1.97 -16.64 16.94
CA LEU A 182 3.04 -16.27 16.02
C LEU A 182 2.96 -14.79 15.63
N SER A 183 1.78 -14.29 15.27
CA SER A 183 1.57 -12.90 14.88
C SER A 183 1.87 -11.92 16.02
N ARG A 184 1.49 -12.25 17.27
CA ARG A 184 1.85 -11.42 18.44
C ARG A 184 3.35 -11.43 18.72
N THR A 185 4.00 -12.58 18.60
CA THR A 185 5.46 -12.70 18.77
C THR A 185 6.19 -11.88 17.72
N LEU A 186 5.78 -11.95 16.46
CA LEU A 186 6.36 -11.16 15.38
C LEU A 186 6.22 -9.66 15.64
N ASN A 187 5.03 -9.20 16.03
CA ASN A 187 4.80 -7.79 16.35
C ASN A 187 5.60 -7.33 17.58
N LEU A 188 5.82 -8.20 18.57
CA LEU A 188 6.71 -7.90 19.70
C LEU A 188 8.17 -7.74 19.26
N VAL A 189 8.63 -8.60 18.34
CA VAL A 189 9.98 -8.49 17.76
C VAL A 189 10.11 -7.20 16.97
N PHE A 190 9.14 -6.83 16.12
CA PHE A 190 9.16 -5.56 15.41
C PHE A 190 9.16 -4.35 16.35
N LYS A 191 8.28 -4.36 17.35
CA LYS A 191 8.21 -3.28 18.34
C LYS A 191 9.53 -3.06 19.06
N ARG A 192 10.21 -4.14 19.47
CA ARG A 192 11.50 -4.05 20.16
C ARG A 192 12.66 -3.75 19.20
N GLY A 193 12.71 -4.41 18.06
CA GLY A 193 13.81 -4.29 17.10
C GLY A 193 13.83 -2.95 16.38
N LEU A 194 12.66 -2.40 16.07
CA LEU A 194 12.53 -1.11 15.38
C LEU A 194 12.30 0.06 16.35
N SER A 195 12.16 -0.21 17.65
CA SER A 195 11.80 0.80 18.66
C SER A 195 10.52 1.58 18.34
N LEU A 196 9.58 0.95 17.63
CA LEU A 196 8.30 1.55 17.25
C LEU A 196 7.20 1.11 18.23
N PRO A 197 6.50 2.02 18.92
CA PRO A 197 5.58 1.65 20.00
C PRO A 197 4.24 1.05 19.54
N TYR A 198 4.04 0.78 18.24
CA TYR A 198 2.78 0.36 17.64
C TYR A 198 2.47 -1.14 17.84
N ALA A 199 1.18 -1.47 17.92
CA ALA A 199 0.71 -2.80 18.30
C ALA A 199 0.67 -3.81 17.14
N ASP A 200 0.50 -3.33 15.90
CA ASP A 200 0.25 -4.19 14.73
C ASP A 200 0.98 -3.69 13.48
N LEU A 201 2.31 -3.83 13.48
CA LEU A 201 3.20 -3.45 12.37
C LEU A 201 3.14 -4.42 11.19
N SER A 202 2.49 -5.58 11.34
CA SER A 202 2.32 -6.57 10.28
C SER A 202 0.96 -6.50 9.58
N SER A 203 0.07 -5.58 9.97
CA SER A 203 -1.20 -5.35 9.27
C SER A 203 -0.95 -4.75 7.89
N GLY A 204 -1.59 -5.29 6.86
CA GLY A 204 -1.62 -4.75 5.49
C GLY A 204 -2.70 -3.69 5.29
N TYR A 205 -3.62 -3.53 6.25
CA TYR A 205 -4.72 -2.58 6.15
C TYR A 205 -4.33 -1.22 6.75
N ARG A 206 -3.93 -0.31 5.86
CA ARG A 206 -3.35 0.99 6.23
C ARG A 206 -3.91 2.10 5.38
N LEU A 207 -3.91 3.31 5.93
CA LEU A 207 -4.18 4.55 5.23
C LEU A 207 -2.94 5.43 5.36
N TYR A 208 -2.47 5.93 4.22
CA TYR A 208 -1.36 6.86 4.05
C TYR A 208 -1.89 8.20 3.57
#